data_AF-A0A8J8K6E2-F1
#
_entry.id   AF-A0A8J8K6E2-F1
#
_cell.length_a   1.000
_cell.length_b   1.000
_cell.length_c   1.000
_cell.angle_alpha   90.00
_cell.angle_beta   90.00
_cell.angle_gamma   90.00
#
_symmetry.space_group_name_H-M   'P 1'
#
loop_
_entity.id
_entity.type
_entity.pdbx_description
1 polymer ?
#
loop_
_entity_poly.entity_id
_entity_poly.type
_entity_poly.pdbx_seq_one_letter_code
_entity_poly.pdbx_strand_id
1 'polypeptide(L)' 'METLSILALSWQHLLILAVILLILFGGKKIPEMMKGLGSGIKEFKDAVKEDEKPTNASNSNREQTKDSTGNTL' A
#
# COMPACT_ATOMS: atom_id res chain seq x y z
N MET A 1 4.24 -13.30 37.45
CA MET A 1 5.20 -13.12 36.34
C MET A 1 4.51 -13.42 35.02
N GLU A 2 3.92 -14.60 34.83
CA GLU A 2 3.17 -14.98 33.62
C GLU A 2 2.08 -13.98 33.16
N THR A 3 1.29 -13.44 34.09
CA THR A 3 0.20 -12.48 33.77
C THR A 3 0.71 -11.12 33.29
N LEU A 4 1.93 -10.74 33.68
CA LEU A 4 2.56 -9.48 33.28
C LEU A 4 3.06 -9.57 31.83
N SER A 5 3.52 -10.75 31.42
CA SER A 5 3.92 -11.05 30.04
C SER A 5 2.75 -11.01 29.04
N ILE A 6 1.53 -11.30 29.49
CA ILE A 6 0.31 -11.23 28.67
C ILE A 6 -0.14 -9.77 28.49
N LEU A 7 0.00 -8.93 29.55
CA LEU A 7 -0.39 -7.52 29.51
C LEU A 7 0.62 -6.67 28.73
N ALA A 8 1.91 -6.97 28.86
CA ALA A 8 2.96 -6.44 28.01
C ALA A 8 2.98 -7.25 26.70
N LEU A 9 1.97 -7.03 25.84
CA LEU A 9 1.77 -7.69 24.55
C LEU A 9 3.09 -7.84 23.77
N SER A 10 3.78 -8.94 23.99
CA SER A 10 5.04 -9.23 23.34
C SER A 10 4.77 -9.65 21.90
N TRP A 11 5.75 -9.46 21.01
CA TRP A 11 5.65 -9.88 19.61
C TRP A 11 5.28 -11.37 19.46
N GLN A 12 5.59 -12.20 20.46
CA GLN A 12 5.24 -13.62 20.50
C GLN A 12 3.72 -13.85 20.56
N HIS A 13 2.97 -13.02 21.30
CA HIS A 13 1.52 -13.13 21.39
C HIS A 13 0.84 -12.76 20.07
N LEU A 14 1.33 -11.72 19.40
CA LEU A 14 0.88 -11.34 18.05
C LEU A 14 1.11 -12.47 17.03
N LEU A 15 2.28 -13.12 17.08
CA LEU A 15 2.56 -14.29 16.26
C LEU A 15 1.60 -15.45 16.54
N ILE A 16 1.33 -15.77 17.81
CA ILE A 16 0.37 -16.82 18.18
C ILE A 16 -1.04 -16.50 17.65
N LEU A 17 -1.48 -15.26 17.80
CA LEU A 17 -2.80 -14.82 17.34
C LEU A 17 -2.89 -14.86 15.81
N ALA A 18 -1.84 -14.43 15.12
CA ALA A 18 -1.75 -14.50 13.67
C ALA A 18 -1.84 -15.94 13.17
N VAL A 19 -1.18 -16.90 13.84
CA VAL A 19 -1.24 -18.32 13.49
C VAL A 19 -2.66 -18.89 13.70
N ILE A 20 -3.33 -18.54 14.79
CA ILE A 20 -4.72 -18.96 15.05
C ILE A 20 -5.65 -18.42 13.94
N LEU A 21 -5.53 -17.14 13.60
CA LEU A 21 -6.29 -16.54 12.49
C LEU A 21 -5.95 -17.19 11.15
N LEU A 22 -4.69 -17.59 10.93
CA LEU A 22 -4.26 -18.27 9.71
C LEU A 22 -4.90 -19.65 9.57
N ILE A 23 -5.13 -20.37 10.67
CA ILE A 23 -5.80 -21.66 10.66
C ILE A 23 -7.31 -21.49 10.44
N LEU A 24 -7.94 -20.52 11.09
CA LEU A 24 -9.38 -20.26 10.96
C LEU A 24 -9.76 -19.69 9.59
N PHE A 25 -9.02 -18.70 9.11
CA PHE A 25 -9.30 -18.00 7.85
C PHE A 25 -8.53 -18.59 6.66
N GLY A 26 -7.48 -19.37 6.90
CA GLY A 26 -6.57 -19.85 5.86
C GLY A 26 -5.55 -18.79 5.44
N GLY A 27 -4.35 -19.25 5.04
CA GLY A 27 -3.24 -18.37 4.65
C GLY A 27 -3.48 -17.44 3.46
N LYS A 28 -4.53 -17.72 2.68
CA LYS A 28 -4.88 -16.94 1.48
C LYS A 28 -5.90 -15.83 1.73
N LYS A 29 -6.76 -15.92 2.76
CA LYS A 29 -7.83 -14.94 2.96
C LYS A 29 -7.34 -13.60 3.52
N ILE A 30 -6.35 -13.61 4.42
CA ILE A 30 -5.80 -12.37 4.99
C ILE A 30 -5.14 -11.49 3.90
N PRO A 31 -4.27 -12.03 3.02
CA PRO A 31 -3.68 -11.26 1.91
C PRO A 31 -4.71 -10.80 0.88
N GLU A 32 -5.69 -11.64 0.54
CA GLU A 32 -6.73 -11.32 -0.44
C GLU A 32 -7.64 -10.18 0.05
N MET A 33 -8.02 -10.21 1.32
CA MET A 33 -8.80 -9.15 1.97
C MET A 33 -7.99 -7.85 2.14
N MET A 34 -6.71 -7.95 2.52
CA MET A 34 -5.82 -6.79 2.60
C MET A 34 -5.60 -6.14 1.22
N LYS A 35 -5.49 -6.94 0.15
CA LYS A 35 -5.33 -6.43 -1.21
C LYS A 35 -6.58 -5.68 -1.69
N GLY A 36 -7.77 -6.20 -1.39
CA GLY A 36 -9.04 -5.51 -1.66
C GLY A 36 -9.19 -4.19 -0.88
N LEU A 37 -8.90 -4.22 0.44
CA LEU A 37 -8.94 -3.03 1.29
C LEU A 37 -7.90 -1.98 0.88
N GLY A 38 -6.68 -2.42 0.53
CA GLY A 38 -5.59 -1.53 0.10
C GLY A 38 -5.90 -0.80 -1.20
N SER A 39 -6.50 -1.49 -2.18
CA SER A 39 -6.99 -0.85 -3.40
C SER A 39 -8.09 0.18 -3.11
N GLY A 40 -9.07 -0.18 -2.26
CA GLY A 40 -10.16 0.74 -1.89
C GLY A 40 -9.66 1.99 -1.16
N ILE A 41 -8.72 1.86 -0.23
CA ILE A 41 -8.09 3.00 0.47
C ILE A 41 -7.26 3.86 -0.49
N LYS A 42 -6.59 3.24 -1.47
CA LYS A 42 -5.83 3.97 -2.50
C LYS A 42 -6.76 4.80 -3.38
N GLU A 43 -7.81 4.20 -3.93
CA GLU A 43 -8.81 4.89 -4.76
C GLU A 43 -9.53 5.99 -3.98
N PHE A 44 -9.87 5.73 -2.72
CA PHE A 44 -10.46 6.73 -1.83
C PHE A 44 -9.53 7.93 -1.62
N LYS A 45 -8.23 7.68 -1.39
CA LYS A 45 -7.26 8.75 -1.21
C LYS A 45 -6.99 9.52 -2.50
N ASP A 46 -7.02 8.85 -3.64
CA ASP A 46 -6.82 9.47 -4.95
C ASP A 46 -8.01 10.41 -5.28
N ALA A 47 -9.25 9.96 -5.05
CA ALA A 47 -10.46 10.77 -5.23
C ALA A 47 -10.49 12.00 -4.30
N VAL A 48 -10.19 11.81 -3.01
CA VAL A 48 -10.17 12.93 -2.04
C VAL A 48 -9.09 13.97 -2.39
N LYS A 49 -7.95 13.53 -2.95
CA LYS A 49 -6.88 14.45 -3.40
C LYS A 49 -7.21 15.20 -4.69
N GLU A 50 -8.01 14.60 -5.56
CA GLU A 50 -8.46 15.24 -6.80
C GLU A 50 -9.49 16.34 -6.49
N ASP A 51 -10.36 16.11 -5.50
CA ASP A 51 -11.31 17.11 -4.99
C ASP A 51 -10.62 18.25 -4.21
N GLU A 52 -9.47 17.99 -3.57
CA GLU A 52 -8.70 19.01 -2.82
C GLU A 52 -7.75 19.86 -3.69
N LYS A 53 -7.61 19.58 -4.99
CA LYS A 53 -6.71 20.37 -5.86
C LYS A 53 -7.49 21.53 -6.48
N PRO A 54 -7.37 22.78 -5.98
CA PRO A 54 -7.91 23.92 -6.71
C PRO A 54 -7.19 23.97 -8.06
N THR A 55 -7.98 24.13 -9.12
CA THR A 55 -7.54 24.42 -10.49
C THR A 55 -6.33 25.37 -10.51
N ASN A 56 -5.12 24.82 -10.59
CA ASN A 56 -3.93 25.57 -10.97
C ASN A 56 -2.77 24.66 -11.35
N ALA A 57 -2.06 25.14 -12.37
CA ALA A 57 -0.82 24.65 -12.96
C ALA A 57 -0.95 23.48 -13.96
N SER A 58 -1.16 23.90 -15.21
CA SER A 58 -0.44 23.43 -16.39
C SER A 58 1.07 23.19 -16.13
N ASN A 59 1.66 22.29 -16.93
CA ASN A 59 3.09 22.05 -17.18
C ASN A 59 3.89 21.24 -16.15
N SER A 60 4.26 20.00 -16.50
CA SER A 60 5.64 19.69 -16.90
C SER A 60 5.81 18.25 -17.36
N ASN A 61 6.54 18.12 -18.47
CA ASN A 61 7.36 16.98 -18.88
C ASN A 61 6.73 15.79 -19.64
N ARG A 62 6.32 16.06 -20.89
CA ARG A 62 6.64 15.16 -22.00
C ARG A 62 8.02 15.56 -22.53
N GLU A 63 9.07 14.85 -22.17
CA GLU A 63 10.33 14.90 -22.92
C GLU A 63 11.06 13.56 -22.81
N GLN A 64 10.90 12.75 -23.85
CA GLN A 64 11.89 11.75 -24.23
C GLN A 64 11.88 11.63 -25.77
N THR A 65 12.31 12.70 -26.45
CA THR A 65 12.87 12.59 -27.79
C THR A 65 14.35 12.29 -27.62
N LYS A 66 14.67 11.00 -27.74
CA LYS A 66 16.04 10.53 -27.80
C LYS A 66 16.55 10.59 -29.25
N ASP A 67 17.63 11.35 -29.41
CA ASP A 67 18.80 11.10 -30.26
C ASP A 67 18.54 10.88 -31.76
N SER A 68 18.58 11.95 -32.56
CA SER A 68 19.80 12.41 -33.25
C SER A 68 20.27 11.47 -34.35
N THR A 69 19.55 11.55 -35.48
CA THR A 69 20.07 11.59 -36.86
C THR A 69 21.60 11.79 -36.95
N GLY A 70 22.32 10.67 -36.96
CA GLY A 70 23.70 10.61 -37.42
C GLY A 70 23.72 10.57 -38.93
N ASN A 71 23.66 11.74 -39.57
CA ASN A 71 24.12 11.97 -40.94
C ASN A 71 23.91 13.43 -41.32
N THR A 72 24.99 14.21 -41.32
CA THR A 72 25.27 15.26 -42.32
C THR A 72 26.70 15.77 -42.08
N LEU A 73 27.55 15.48 -43.07
CA LEU A 73 28.91 15.96 -43.37
C LEU A 73 30.08 15.23 -42.70
#